data_AF-A0A258B356-F1
#
_entry.id   AF-A0A258B356-F1
#
_cell.length_a   1.000
_cell.length_b   1.000
_cell.length_c   1.000
_cell.angle_alpha   90.00
_cell.angle_beta   90.00
_cell.angle_gamma   90.00
#
_symmetry.space_group_name_H-M   'P 1'
#
loop_
_entity.id
_entity.type
_entity.pdbx_description
1 polymer ?
#
loop_
_entity_poly.entity_id
_entity_poly.type
_entity_poly.pdbx_seq_one_letter_code
_entity_poly.pdbx_strand_id
1 'polypeptide(L)'
;MTLSAMPLTLADLEDSSAPAKPSVVARLRDSHHGLARLIAEGRPRVEVSSISGYDPSYISRMEADPAFQELIEHYRNVAQAEYSHVHSRMADLASDTVQEIHQRLIEKPDEFSPSQLNDIAKTMLDRVGLGPTKTINTNNLNASVTPEILARVRSAQQQRGEVQKIGQENKAITQADRGPDSRPVIDGEAVVYPEIPLTRIEGGGAEVREALREGTGE
;
A
#
# COMPACT_ATOMS: atom_id res chain seq x y z
N MET A 1 19.42 -23.57 -62.65
CA MET A 1 19.14 -22.27 -62.02
C MET A 1 19.36 -22.42 -60.53
N THR A 2 20.49 -21.95 -60.04
CA THR A 2 20.93 -22.06 -58.63
C THR A 2 20.30 -20.95 -57.82
N LEU A 3 19.48 -21.31 -56.82
CA LEU A 3 18.93 -20.39 -55.82
C LEU A 3 20.06 -19.82 -54.97
N SER A 4 20.39 -18.55 -55.19
CA SER A 4 21.36 -17.80 -54.42
C SER A 4 20.73 -17.40 -53.08
N ALA A 5 21.19 -17.99 -51.99
CA ALA A 5 20.86 -17.54 -50.64
C ALA A 5 21.53 -16.17 -50.41
N MET A 6 20.72 -15.12 -50.26
CA MET A 6 21.22 -13.80 -49.84
C MET A 6 21.64 -13.86 -48.36
N PRO A 7 22.77 -13.25 -47.97
CA PRO A 7 23.19 -13.19 -46.58
C PRO A 7 22.26 -12.24 -45.80
N LEU A 8 21.68 -12.73 -44.71
CA LEU A 8 20.95 -11.91 -43.73
C LEU A 8 21.87 -10.77 -43.27
N THR A 9 21.42 -9.53 -43.48
CA THR A 9 22.23 -8.35 -43.16
C THR A 9 21.93 -7.86 -41.75
N LEU A 10 22.92 -7.21 -41.12
CA LEU A 10 22.79 -6.69 -39.76
C LEU A 10 21.66 -5.66 -39.61
N ALA A 11 21.28 -5.02 -40.73
CA ALA A 11 20.13 -4.11 -40.83
C ALA A 11 18.76 -4.80 -40.65
N ASP A 12 18.63 -6.09 -40.97
CA ASP A 12 17.38 -6.84 -40.78
C ASP A 12 17.13 -7.18 -39.30
N LEU A 13 18.17 -7.13 -38.46
CA LEU A 13 18.06 -7.38 -37.01
C LEU A 13 17.50 -6.15 -36.26
N GLU A 14 17.75 -4.95 -36.78
CA GLU A 14 17.35 -3.68 -36.15
C GLU A 14 15.84 -3.39 -36.27
N ASP A 15 15.16 -3.98 -37.25
CA ASP A 15 13.71 -3.80 -37.46
C ASP A 15 12.84 -4.75 -36.60
N SER A 16 13.46 -5.70 -35.90
CA SER A 16 12.77 -6.68 -35.05
C SER A 16 12.47 -6.17 -33.62
N SER A 17 12.93 -4.96 -33.28
CA SER A 17 12.81 -4.35 -31.95
C SER A 17 11.52 -3.50 -31.76
N ALA A 18 10.52 -3.63 -32.63
CA ALA A 18 9.26 -2.90 -32.43
C ALA A 18 8.53 -3.44 -31.19
N PRO A 19 8.16 -2.58 -30.20
CA PRO A 19 7.37 -3.03 -29.05
C PRO A 19 6.04 -3.59 -29.57
N ALA A 20 5.75 -4.84 -29.21
CA ALA A 20 4.50 -5.49 -29.58
C ALA A 20 3.33 -4.59 -29.14
N LYS A 21 2.58 -4.05 -30.10
CA LYS A 21 1.40 -3.23 -29.80
C LYS A 21 0.46 -4.06 -28.92
N PRO A 22 -0.04 -3.50 -27.81
CA PRO A 22 -0.98 -4.22 -26.96
C PRO A 22 -2.19 -4.61 -27.82
N SER A 23 -2.45 -5.91 -27.94
CA SER A 23 -3.63 -6.40 -28.62
C SER A 23 -4.84 -5.92 -27.82
N VAL A 24 -5.59 -4.98 -28.39
CA VAL A 24 -6.89 -4.55 -27.83
C VAL A 24 -7.75 -5.80 -27.72
N VAL A 25 -8.25 -6.11 -26.52
CA VAL A 25 -9.00 -7.34 -26.30
C VAL A 25 -10.28 -7.31 -27.16
N ALA A 26 -10.41 -8.30 -28.03
CA ALA A 26 -11.56 -8.46 -28.90
C ALA A 26 -12.79 -8.91 -28.08
N ARG A 27 -13.59 -7.94 -27.63
CA ARG A 27 -14.84 -8.09 -26.86
C ARG A 27 -14.70 -8.86 -25.54
N LEU A 28 -15.11 -8.22 -24.45
CA LEU A 28 -15.13 -8.81 -23.12
C LEU A 28 -16.18 -9.94 -23.06
N ARG A 29 -15.71 -11.17 -22.85
CA ARG A 29 -16.51 -12.38 -22.57
C ARG A 29 -16.88 -12.50 -21.09
N ASP A 30 -17.88 -13.34 -20.78
CA ASP A 30 -18.36 -13.65 -19.42
C ASP A 30 -17.26 -14.05 -18.44
N SER A 31 -16.24 -14.78 -18.89
CA SER A 31 -15.09 -15.16 -18.06
C SER A 31 -14.33 -13.93 -17.51
N HIS A 32 -14.25 -12.84 -18.28
CA HIS A 32 -13.62 -11.60 -17.84
C HIS A 32 -14.53 -10.85 -16.85
N HIS A 33 -15.85 -10.94 -16.99
CA HIS A 33 -16.78 -10.40 -15.98
C HIS A 33 -16.58 -11.08 -14.62
N GLY A 34 -16.42 -12.40 -14.62
CA GLY A 34 -16.08 -13.16 -13.41
C GLY A 34 -14.77 -12.68 -12.78
N LEU A 35 -13.72 -12.48 -13.59
CA LEU A 35 -12.44 -11.99 -13.10
C LEU A 35 -12.52 -10.55 -12.56
N ALA A 36 -13.19 -9.66 -13.29
CA ALA A 36 -13.37 -8.27 -12.91
C ALA A 36 -14.12 -8.15 -11.58
N ARG A 37 -15.10 -9.04 -11.31
CA ARG A 37 -15.82 -9.09 -10.03
C ARG A 37 -14.90 -9.47 -8.87
N LEU A 38 -14.07 -10.50 -9.04
CA LEU A 38 -13.12 -10.93 -8.01
C LEU A 38 -12.06 -9.85 -7.71
N ILE A 39 -11.62 -9.12 -8.73
CA ILE A 39 -10.69 -8.00 -8.58
C ILE A 39 -11.39 -6.78 -7.95
N ALA A 40 -12.64 -6.52 -8.31
CA ALA A 40 -13.45 -5.44 -7.73
C ALA A 40 -13.73 -5.67 -6.24
N GLU A 41 -13.88 -6.93 -5.80
CA GLU A 41 -13.93 -7.32 -4.38
C GLU A 41 -12.63 -7.03 -3.61
N GLY A 42 -11.52 -6.71 -4.31
CA GLY A 42 -10.23 -6.39 -3.69
C GLY A 42 -9.35 -7.60 -3.38
N ARG A 43 -9.64 -8.77 -3.99
CA ARG A 43 -8.81 -9.97 -3.78
C ARG A 43 -7.44 -9.83 -4.44
N PRO A 44 -6.37 -10.36 -3.83
CA PRO A 44 -5.03 -10.32 -4.40
C PRO A 44 -4.95 -11.22 -5.65
N ARG A 45 -4.12 -10.80 -6.63
CA ARG A 45 -3.98 -11.49 -7.94
C ARG A 45 -3.69 -13.00 -7.83
N VAL A 46 -2.93 -13.41 -6.82
CA VAL A 46 -2.60 -14.82 -6.55
C VAL A 46 -3.85 -15.63 -6.19
N GLU A 47 -4.74 -15.06 -5.38
CA GLU A 47 -6.00 -15.70 -5.01
C GLU A 47 -6.97 -15.71 -6.19
N VAL A 48 -7.07 -14.60 -6.92
CA VAL A 48 -7.88 -14.51 -8.14
C VAL A 48 -7.44 -15.55 -9.18
N SER A 49 -6.13 -15.73 -9.36
CA SER A 49 -5.55 -16.77 -10.23
C SER A 49 -5.96 -18.17 -9.78
N SER A 50 -5.90 -18.45 -8.47
CA SER A 50 -6.29 -19.74 -7.90
C SER A 50 -7.78 -20.04 -8.10
N ILE A 51 -8.65 -19.03 -8.03
CA ILE A 51 -10.11 -19.18 -8.19
C ILE A 51 -10.49 -19.32 -9.67
N SER A 52 -9.91 -18.48 -10.53
CA SER A 52 -10.32 -18.36 -11.93
C SER A 52 -9.56 -19.31 -12.87
N GLY A 53 -8.43 -19.87 -12.42
CA GLY A 53 -7.57 -20.73 -13.23
C GLY A 53 -6.71 -19.98 -14.26
N TYR A 54 -6.73 -18.64 -14.26
CA TYR A 54 -5.89 -17.82 -15.14
C TYR A 54 -4.51 -17.55 -14.54
N ASP A 55 -3.50 -17.47 -15.40
CA ASP A 55 -2.14 -17.11 -14.99
C ASP A 55 -2.06 -15.66 -14.46
N PRO A 56 -1.33 -15.37 -13.36
CA PRO A 56 -1.20 -14.02 -12.82
C PRO A 56 -0.68 -12.98 -13.83
N SER A 57 0.18 -13.38 -14.78
CA SER A 57 0.71 -12.51 -15.83
C SER A 57 -0.36 -12.18 -16.88
N TYR A 58 -1.28 -13.11 -17.14
CA TYR A 58 -2.45 -12.84 -17.98
C TYR A 58 -3.38 -11.83 -17.31
N ILE A 59 -3.65 -11.99 -16.01
CA ILE A 59 -4.44 -11.04 -15.21
C ILE A 59 -3.81 -9.65 -15.26
N SER A 60 -2.49 -9.55 -15.05
CA SER A 60 -1.77 -8.28 -15.10
C SER A 60 -1.84 -7.59 -16.46
N ARG A 61 -1.77 -8.35 -17.56
CA ARG A 61 -1.93 -7.79 -18.92
C ARG A 61 -3.35 -7.30 -19.15
N MET A 62 -4.34 -8.00 -18.61
CA MET A 62 -5.73 -7.62 -18.76
C MET A 62 -6.09 -6.40 -17.92
N GLU A 63 -5.51 -6.25 -16.72
CA GLU A 63 -5.61 -5.02 -15.93
C GLU A 63 -4.99 -3.80 -16.62
N ALA A 64 -4.07 -4.00 -17.58
CA ALA A 64 -3.52 -2.91 -18.38
C ALA A 64 -4.45 -2.47 -19.53
N ASP A 65 -5.52 -3.21 -19.83
CA ASP A 65 -6.52 -2.84 -20.84
C ASP A 65 -7.54 -1.84 -20.24
N PRO A 66 -7.71 -0.65 -20.83
CA PRO A 66 -8.69 0.34 -20.36
C PRO A 66 -10.12 -0.20 -20.28
N ALA A 67 -10.55 -1.03 -21.23
CA ALA A 67 -11.91 -1.57 -21.24
C ALA A 67 -12.17 -2.51 -20.06
N PHE A 68 -11.13 -3.23 -19.61
CA PHE A 68 -11.23 -4.09 -18.45
C PHE A 68 -11.20 -3.30 -17.14
N GLN A 69 -10.46 -2.18 -17.09
CA GLN A 69 -10.48 -1.27 -15.94
C GLN A 69 -11.86 -0.65 -15.72
N GLU A 70 -12.52 -0.19 -16.80
CA GLU A 70 -13.91 0.30 -16.74
C GLU A 70 -14.86 -0.76 -16.16
N LEU A 71 -14.67 -2.03 -16.56
CA LEU A 71 -15.48 -3.13 -16.04
C LEU A 71 -15.25 -3.39 -14.55
N ILE A 72 -14.00 -3.33 -14.08
CA ILE A 72 -13.68 -3.44 -12.65
C ILE A 72 -14.35 -2.30 -11.87
N GLU A 73 -14.25 -1.06 -12.37
CA GLU A 73 -14.84 0.11 -11.73
C GLU A 73 -16.37 0.01 -11.66
N HIS A 74 -17.02 -0.47 -12.71
CA HIS A 74 -18.45 -0.77 -12.71
C HIS A 74 -18.83 -1.71 -11.55
N TYR A 75 -18.11 -2.84 -11.38
CA TYR A 75 -18.40 -3.78 -10.29
C TYR A 75 -18.07 -3.23 -8.91
N ARG A 76 -17.04 -2.38 -8.78
CA ARG A 76 -16.75 -1.68 -7.52
C ARG A 76 -17.91 -0.78 -7.11
N ASN A 77 -18.47 -0.04 -8.07
CA ASN A 77 -19.61 0.84 -7.83
C ASN A 77 -20.87 0.04 -7.43
N VAL A 78 -21.11 -1.11 -8.06
CA VAL A 78 -22.22 -2.00 -7.68
C VAL A 78 -22.03 -2.54 -6.26
N ALA A 79 -20.84 -3.05 -5.92
CA ALA A 79 -20.55 -3.56 -4.58
C ALA A 79 -20.69 -2.45 -3.51
N GLN A 80 -20.22 -1.24 -3.82
CA GLN A 80 -20.36 -0.09 -2.93
C GLN A 80 -21.82 0.33 -2.74
N ALA A 81 -22.64 0.27 -3.80
CA ALA A 81 -24.07 0.55 -3.72
C ALA A 81 -24.80 -0.50 -2.87
N GLU A 82 -24.49 -1.79 -3.03
CA GLU A 82 -25.05 -2.87 -2.19
C GLU A 82 -24.64 -2.70 -0.72
N TYR A 83 -23.37 -2.41 -0.46
CA TYR A 83 -22.88 -2.13 0.89
C TYR A 83 -23.63 -0.96 1.52
N SER A 84 -23.80 0.13 0.78
CA SER A 84 -24.52 1.33 1.23
C SER A 84 -25.99 1.03 1.52
N HIS A 85 -26.63 0.19 0.70
CA HIS A 85 -28.01 -0.25 0.92
C HIS A 85 -28.16 -1.09 2.21
N VAL A 86 -27.24 -2.02 2.47
CA VAL A 86 -27.24 -2.80 3.72
C VAL A 86 -27.04 -1.87 4.93
N HIS A 87 -26.14 -0.89 4.83
CA HIS A 87 -25.91 0.09 5.90
C HIS A 87 -27.15 0.94 6.19
N SER A 88 -27.84 1.40 5.14
CA SER A 88 -29.12 2.11 5.28
C SER A 88 -30.13 1.25 6.04
N ARG A 89 -30.34 -0.01 5.62
CA ARG A 89 -31.31 -0.91 6.25
C ARG A 89 -30.96 -1.23 7.71
N MET A 90 -29.67 -1.34 8.03
CA MET A 90 -29.22 -1.54 9.40
C MET A 90 -29.41 -0.29 10.26
N ALA A 91 -29.23 0.91 9.69
CA ALA A 91 -29.50 2.17 10.38
C ALA A 91 -31.00 2.35 10.67
N ASP A 92 -31.86 1.98 9.71
CA ASP A 92 -33.32 1.98 9.89
C ASP A 92 -33.72 1.01 11.00
N LEU A 93 -33.25 -0.24 10.93
CA LEU A 93 -33.53 -1.26 11.96
C LEU A 93 -33.04 -0.84 13.35
N ALA A 94 -31.85 -0.23 13.42
CA ALA A 94 -31.32 0.28 14.68
C ALA A 94 -32.24 1.39 15.23
N SER A 95 -32.69 2.31 14.38
CA SER A 95 -33.60 3.40 14.75
C SER A 95 -34.94 2.86 15.28
N ASP A 96 -35.54 1.89 14.59
CA ASP A 96 -36.77 1.23 15.02
C ASP A 96 -36.59 0.51 16.37
N THR A 97 -35.45 -0.15 16.55
CA THR A 97 -35.11 -0.83 17.81
C THR A 97 -34.99 0.17 18.97
N VAL A 98 -34.36 1.33 18.75
CA VAL A 98 -34.28 2.38 19.77
C VAL A 98 -35.66 2.92 20.13
N GLN A 99 -36.54 3.13 19.14
CA GLN A 99 -37.90 3.58 19.38
C GLN A 99 -38.71 2.58 20.19
N GLU A 100 -38.61 1.29 19.87
CA GLU A 100 -39.27 0.21 20.63
C GLU A 100 -38.75 0.15 22.08
N ILE A 101 -37.43 0.24 22.29
CA ILE A 101 -36.85 0.28 23.64
C ILE A 101 -37.39 1.49 24.42
N HIS A 102 -37.44 2.66 23.78
CA HIS A 102 -37.96 3.88 24.40
C HIS A 102 -39.45 3.74 24.76
N GLN A 103 -40.27 3.18 23.87
CA GLN A 103 -41.69 2.97 24.14
C GLN A 103 -41.91 2.00 25.31
N ARG A 104 -41.19 0.87 25.34
CA ARG A 104 -41.26 -0.08 26.46
C ARG A 104 -40.81 0.54 27.78
N LEU A 105 -39.79 1.40 27.75
CA LEU A 105 -39.31 2.09 28.94
C LEU A 105 -40.37 3.03 29.54
N ILE A 106 -41.20 3.65 28.68
CA ILE A 106 -42.32 4.51 29.11
C ILE A 106 -43.48 3.66 29.64
N GLU A 107 -43.88 2.62 28.92
CA GLU A 107 -45.07 1.84 29.25
C GLU A 107 -44.85 0.90 30.44
N LYS A 108 -43.66 0.31 30.54
CA LYS A 108 -43.33 -0.75 31.52
C LYS A 108 -41.89 -0.63 32.00
N PRO A 109 -41.57 0.41 32.80
CA PRO A 109 -40.21 0.62 33.30
C PRO A 109 -39.70 -0.54 34.16
N ASP A 110 -40.59 -1.27 34.85
CA ASP A 110 -40.24 -2.35 35.77
C ASP A 110 -39.80 -3.65 35.06
N GLU A 111 -40.03 -3.79 33.74
CA GLU A 111 -39.57 -4.96 32.97
C GLU A 111 -38.06 -4.92 32.68
N PHE A 112 -37.42 -3.76 32.81
CA PHE A 112 -35.98 -3.61 32.63
C PHE A 112 -35.23 -3.73 33.96
N SER A 113 -34.21 -4.57 34.00
CA SER A 113 -33.29 -4.57 35.14
C SER A 113 -32.42 -3.29 35.12
N PRO A 114 -32.02 -2.77 36.30
CA PRO A 114 -31.11 -1.60 36.37
C PRO A 114 -29.78 -1.80 35.63
N SER A 115 -29.31 -3.05 35.48
CA SER A 115 -28.12 -3.36 34.68
C SER A 115 -28.37 -3.13 33.19
N GLN A 116 -29.50 -3.61 32.67
CA GLN A 116 -29.86 -3.45 31.25
C GLN A 116 -30.00 -1.98 30.87
N LEU A 117 -30.60 -1.16 31.74
CA LEU A 117 -30.71 0.29 31.50
C LEU A 117 -29.34 0.97 31.43
N ASN A 118 -28.41 0.59 32.31
CA ASN A 118 -27.04 1.12 32.28
C ASN A 118 -26.29 0.68 31.01
N ASP A 119 -26.48 -0.55 30.54
CA ASP A 119 -25.82 -1.06 29.33
C ASP A 119 -26.36 -0.38 28.07
N ILE A 120 -27.68 -0.15 28.00
CA ILE A 120 -28.31 0.63 26.94
C ILE A 120 -27.78 2.07 26.96
N ALA A 121 -27.77 2.72 28.13
CA ALA A 121 -27.28 4.09 28.27
C ALA A 121 -25.81 4.23 27.85
N LYS A 122 -24.93 3.32 28.29
CA LYS A 122 -23.52 3.30 27.88
C LYS A 122 -23.36 3.10 26.38
N THR A 123 -24.08 2.14 25.81
CA THR A 123 -24.01 1.86 24.36
C THR A 123 -24.44 3.08 23.55
N MET A 124 -25.49 3.79 23.97
CA MET A 124 -25.93 5.02 23.30
C MET A 124 -24.91 6.15 23.46
N LEU A 125 -24.40 6.37 24.67
CA LEU A 125 -23.39 7.39 24.93
C LEU A 125 -22.09 7.16 24.13
N ASP A 126 -21.64 5.91 24.03
CA ASP A 126 -20.46 5.54 23.25
C ASP A 126 -20.67 5.82 21.75
N ARG A 127 -21.89 5.59 21.23
CA ARG A 127 -22.22 5.85 19.82
C ARG A 127 -22.31 7.35 19.48
N VAL A 128 -22.71 8.18 20.43
CA VAL A 128 -22.77 9.65 20.29
C VAL A 128 -21.41 10.29 20.58
N GLY A 129 -20.39 9.50 20.93
CA GLY A 129 -19.04 10.01 21.24
C GLY A 129 -18.94 10.65 22.63
N LEU A 130 -19.94 10.43 23.49
CA LEU A 130 -19.95 10.82 24.91
C LEU A 130 -19.37 9.72 25.82
N GLY A 131 -18.81 8.67 25.21
CA GLY A 131 -18.10 7.61 25.90
C GLY A 131 -16.77 8.08 26.50
N PRO A 132 -16.26 7.38 27.53
CA PRO A 132 -14.97 7.69 28.12
C PRO A 132 -13.86 7.54 27.08
N THR A 133 -13.23 8.65 26.70
CA THR A 133 -12.06 8.65 25.82
C THR A 133 -10.89 8.04 26.58
N LYS A 134 -10.38 6.91 26.09
CA LYS A 134 -9.09 6.40 26.58
C LYS A 134 -8.02 7.36 26.10
N THR A 135 -7.53 8.22 26.99
CA THR A 135 -6.30 8.98 26.76
C THR A 135 -5.18 7.97 26.61
N ILE A 136 -4.79 7.67 25.38
CA ILE A 136 -3.59 6.88 25.12
C ILE A 136 -2.43 7.77 25.54
N ASN A 137 -1.93 7.55 26.75
CA ASN A 137 -0.63 8.06 27.13
C ASN A 137 0.40 7.34 26.25
N THR A 138 0.75 7.94 25.12
CA THR A 138 1.95 7.62 24.34
C THR A 138 3.17 8.07 25.15
N ASN A 139 3.35 7.50 26.34
CA ASN A 139 4.68 7.44 26.93
C ASN A 139 5.49 6.64 25.93
N ASN A 140 6.32 7.35 25.16
CA ASN A 140 7.35 6.78 24.33
C ASN A 140 7.95 5.61 25.10
N LEU A 141 7.76 4.39 24.57
CA LEU A 141 8.50 3.21 24.98
C LEU A 141 9.97 3.46 24.60
N ASN A 142 10.61 4.41 25.28
CA ASN A 142 12.01 4.29 25.66
C ASN A 142 12.03 3.07 26.57
N ALA A 143 12.00 1.89 25.94
CA ALA A 143 12.36 0.64 26.57
C ALA A 143 13.62 0.97 27.36
N SER A 144 13.51 0.95 28.68
CA SER A 144 14.63 1.19 29.57
C SER A 144 15.59 0.05 29.26
N VAL A 145 16.52 0.29 28.34
CA VAL A 145 17.45 -0.72 27.88
C VAL A 145 18.32 -1.02 29.09
N THR A 146 17.97 -2.11 29.79
CA THR A 146 18.77 -2.56 30.91
C THR A 146 20.16 -2.92 30.37
N PRO A 147 21.23 -2.73 31.17
CA PRO A 147 22.59 -3.04 30.74
C PRO A 147 22.74 -4.47 30.20
N GLU A 148 21.89 -5.38 30.70
CA GLU A 148 21.81 -6.78 30.29
C GLU A 148 21.29 -6.96 28.84
N ILE A 149 20.23 -6.23 28.44
CA ILE A 149 19.71 -6.27 27.07
C ILE A 149 20.76 -5.70 26.09
N LEU A 150 21.46 -4.64 26.49
CA LEU A 150 22.59 -4.07 25.74
C LEU A 150 23.73 -5.08 25.56
N ALA A 151 24.08 -5.83 26.60
CA ALA A 151 25.12 -6.87 26.54
C ALA A 151 24.70 -8.05 25.63
N ARG A 152 23.43 -8.44 25.68
CA ARG A 152 22.88 -9.49 24.82
C ARG A 152 22.85 -9.08 23.34
N VAL A 153 22.45 -7.84 23.05
CA VAL A 153 22.47 -7.30 21.67
C VAL A 153 23.91 -7.18 21.16
N ARG A 154 24.84 -6.70 21.99
CA ARG A 154 26.26 -6.56 21.62
C ARG A 154 26.93 -7.91 21.33
N SER A 155 26.66 -8.93 22.14
CA SER A 155 27.19 -10.29 21.91
C SER A 155 26.57 -10.96 20.68
N ALA A 156 25.28 -10.76 20.41
CA ALA A 156 24.63 -11.23 19.19
C ALA A 156 25.19 -10.56 17.92
N GLN A 157 25.62 -9.30 17.99
CA GLN A 157 26.25 -8.60 16.86
C GLN A 157 27.73 -8.98 16.66
N GLN A 158 28.48 -9.29 17.73
CA GLN A 158 29.86 -9.77 17.61
C GLN A 158 29.97 -11.11 16.89
N GLN A 159 28.95 -11.97 16.99
CA GLN A 159 28.91 -13.26 16.28
C GLN A 159 28.58 -13.13 14.79
N ARG A 160 28.05 -11.97 14.34
CA ARG A 160 27.59 -11.77 12.96
C ARG A 160 28.57 -11.05 12.03
N GLY A 161 29.78 -10.76 12.50
CA GLY A 161 30.82 -10.16 11.66
C GLY A 161 30.70 -8.65 11.53
N GLU A 162 31.84 -8.00 11.77
CA GLU A 162 32.17 -6.58 11.59
C GLU A 162 31.29 -5.52 12.27
N VAL A 163 31.80 -5.01 13.40
CA VAL A 163 31.47 -3.67 13.90
C VAL A 163 32.39 -2.67 13.21
N GLN A 164 31.90 -1.92 12.21
CA GLN A 164 32.57 -0.69 11.79
C GLN A 164 32.46 0.33 12.93
N LYS A 165 33.60 0.68 13.52
CA LYS A 165 33.70 1.76 14.50
C LYS A 165 33.43 3.08 13.78
N ILE A 166 32.21 3.59 13.89
CA ILE A 166 31.88 4.96 13.50
C ILE A 166 32.54 5.88 14.52
N GLY A 167 33.76 6.35 14.22
CA GLY A 167 34.48 7.24 15.13
C GLY A 167 36.00 7.30 15.00
N GLN A 168 36.59 6.88 13.88
CA GLN A 168 37.97 7.26 13.59
C GLN A 168 38.03 8.06 12.30
N GLU A 169 38.67 9.21 12.42
CA GLU A 169 38.92 10.29 11.46
C GLU A 169 38.73 9.91 9.99
N ASN A 170 37.85 10.66 9.33
CA ASN A 170 37.74 10.70 7.87
C ASN A 170 39.11 11.10 7.28
N LYS A 171 39.96 10.12 6.98
CA LYS A 171 40.91 10.29 5.88
C LYS A 171 40.08 10.39 4.63
N ALA A 172 40.07 11.59 4.05
CA ALA A 172 39.50 11.87 2.75
C ALA A 172 39.89 10.74 1.79
N ILE A 173 38.89 10.00 1.31
CA ILE A 173 39.10 9.00 0.27
C ILE A 173 39.48 9.81 -0.97
N THR A 174 40.78 9.91 -1.23
CA THR A 174 41.28 10.45 -2.48
C THR A 174 40.76 9.56 -3.60
N GLN A 175 40.23 10.20 -4.64
CA GLN A 175 39.67 9.62 -5.86
C GLN A 175 40.74 8.92 -6.72
N ALA A 176 41.50 8.01 -6.12
CA ALA A 176 42.62 7.31 -6.75
C ALA A 176 42.58 5.79 -6.56
N ASP A 177 41.69 5.26 -5.71
CA ASP A 177 41.64 3.81 -5.39
C ASP A 177 40.40 3.09 -5.97
N ARG A 178 39.59 3.79 -6.78
CA ARG A 178 38.60 3.16 -7.65
C ARG A 178 39.21 3.06 -9.04
N GLY A 179 39.60 1.85 -9.43
CA GLY A 179 39.90 1.56 -10.84
C GLY A 179 38.71 2.01 -11.72
N PRO A 180 38.95 2.56 -12.92
CA PRO A 180 37.97 3.35 -13.64
C PRO A 180 36.70 2.60 -14.12
N ASP A 181 36.62 1.28 -14.05
CA ASP A 181 35.53 0.51 -14.68
C ASP A 181 34.89 -0.55 -13.77
N SER A 182 34.35 -0.15 -12.62
CA SER A 182 33.43 -1.00 -11.86
C SER A 182 31.98 -0.61 -12.14
N ARG A 183 31.54 -0.74 -13.40
CA ARG A 183 30.10 -0.65 -13.70
C ARG A 183 29.43 -1.95 -13.21
N PRO A 184 28.29 -1.87 -12.50
CA PRO A 184 27.54 -3.07 -12.17
C PRO A 184 27.13 -3.77 -13.47
N VAL A 185 27.41 -5.07 -13.55
CA VAL A 185 27.05 -5.94 -14.66
C VAL A 185 25.80 -6.73 -14.26
N ILE A 186 24.75 -6.66 -15.06
CA ILE A 186 23.52 -7.46 -14.88
C ILE A 186 23.40 -8.35 -16.11
N ASP A 187 23.32 -9.67 -15.90
CA ASP A 187 23.22 -10.68 -16.97
C ASP A 187 24.32 -10.62 -18.04
N GLY A 188 25.53 -10.20 -17.67
CA GLY A 188 26.70 -10.15 -18.56
C GLY A 188 26.85 -8.86 -19.35
N GLU A 189 25.91 -7.92 -19.25
CA GLU A 189 26.01 -6.59 -19.86
C GLU A 189 26.24 -5.48 -18.82
N ALA A 190 27.11 -4.53 -19.17
CA ALA A 190 27.43 -3.39 -18.30
C ALA A 190 26.26 -2.39 -18.29
N VAL A 191 25.75 -2.08 -17.11
CA VAL A 191 24.65 -1.11 -16.97
C VAL A 191 25.14 0.28 -17.36
N VAL A 192 24.60 0.81 -18.46
CA VAL A 192 24.81 2.18 -18.91
C VAL A 192 23.71 3.05 -18.31
N TYR A 193 24.06 3.89 -17.34
CA TYR A 193 23.14 4.90 -16.83
C TYR A 193 23.18 6.12 -17.76
N PRO A 194 22.03 6.63 -18.23
CA PRO A 194 22.00 7.93 -18.87
C PRO A 194 22.42 8.99 -17.84
N GLU A 195 23.32 9.91 -18.22
CA GLU A 195 23.70 11.02 -17.35
C GLU A 195 22.49 11.94 -17.15
N ILE A 196 21.82 11.81 -16.01
CA ILE A 196 20.75 12.74 -15.62
C ILE A 196 21.45 13.95 -15.00
N PRO A 197 21.33 15.15 -15.58
CA PRO A 197 21.88 16.35 -14.96
C PRO A 197 21.21 16.55 -13.60
N LEU A 198 22.01 16.54 -12.53
CA LEU A 198 21.56 16.84 -11.17
C LEU A 198 21.17 18.32 -11.08
N THR A 199 19.95 18.66 -11.46
CA THR A 199 19.37 19.97 -11.13
C THR A 199 19.03 19.96 -9.64
N ARG A 200 19.77 20.76 -8.87
CA ARG A 200 19.48 21.06 -7.46
C ARG A 200 18.12 21.76 -7.39
N ILE A 201 17.07 21.02 -7.07
CA ILE A 201 15.78 21.61 -6.72
C ILE A 201 15.95 22.15 -5.29
N GLU A 202 16.13 23.45 -5.15
CA GLU A 202 16.12 24.14 -3.86
C GLU A 202 14.72 24.05 -3.26
N GLY A 203 14.45 22.98 -2.49
CA GLY A 203 13.23 22.86 -1.70
C GLY A 203 13.29 23.84 -0.53
N GLY A 204 12.39 24.83 -0.53
CA GLY A 204 12.24 25.92 0.47
C GLY A 204 11.84 25.48 1.88
N GLY A 205 12.49 24.46 2.43
CA GLY A 205 12.27 24.00 3.81
C GLY A 205 13.07 24.77 4.87
N ALA A 206 13.97 25.67 4.46
CA ALA A 206 14.78 26.48 5.37
C ALA A 206 13.96 27.64 5.98
N GLU A 207 13.13 28.31 5.18
CA GLU A 207 12.40 29.52 5.60
C GLU A 207 11.32 29.23 6.66
N VAL A 208 10.70 28.04 6.61
CA VAL A 208 9.62 27.66 7.54
C VAL A 208 10.14 27.40 8.97
N ARG A 209 11.44 27.09 9.14
CA ARG A 209 12.02 26.83 10.48
C ARG A 209 12.44 28.10 11.20
N GLU A 210 12.63 29.21 10.51
CA GLU A 210 13.06 30.48 11.10
C GLU A 210 11.86 31.28 11.62
N ALA A 211 10.74 31.29 10.89
CA ALA A 211 9.50 31.98 11.29
C ALA A 211 8.85 31.43 12.59
N LEU A 212 9.10 30.16 12.93
CA LEU A 212 8.56 29.53 14.15
C LEU A 212 9.41 29.81 15.40
N ARG A 213 10.60 30.41 15.26
CA ARG A 213 11.50 30.71 16.38
C ARG A 213 11.30 32.11 16.96
N GLU A 214 10.67 33.03 16.22
CA GLU A 214 10.47 34.43 16.63
C GLU A 214 9.08 34.72 17.23
N GLY A 215 8.15 33.76 17.21
CA GLY A 215 6.75 33.98 17.63
C GLY A 215 6.38 33.64 19.09
N THR A 216 7.33 33.21 19.93
CA THR A 216 7.07 32.92 21.35
C THR A 216 7.95 33.80 22.23
N GLY A 217 7.56 35.05 22.36
CA GLY A 217 8.27 36.03 23.18
C GLY A 217 7.67 37.42 23.12
N GLU A 218 6.36 37.54 23.40
CA GLU A 218 5.72 38.70 24.05
C GLU A 218 4.26 38.38 24.40
#